data_AF-A0A954X9N3-F1
#
_entry.id   AF-A0A954X9N3-F1
#
_cell.length_a   1.000
_cell.length_b   1.000
_cell.length_c   1.000
_cell.angle_alpha   90.00
_cell.angle_beta   90.00
_cell.angle_gamma   90.00
#
_symmetry.space_group_name_H-M   'P 1'
#
loop_
_entity.id
_entity.type
_entity.pdbx_description
1 polymer ?
#
loop_
_entity_poly.entity_id
_entity_poly.type
_entity_poly.pdbx_seq_one_letter_code
_entity_poly.pdbx_strand_id
1 'polypeptide(L)'
;MRLKDEAGWKKSVDANTDPYGAAVISYAKRWAEQMEARIDAGESVADIAKEESRKADVEGITGFMYGCAVSILSQVWEHGEDLRRWNNLDLQLGDEGEKANESGGVLNPAILSIGSK
;
A
#
# COMPACT_ATOMS: atom_id res chain seq x y z
N MET A 1 -9.92 -4.85 -8.50
CA MET A 1 -10.19 -4.20 -7.20
C MET A 1 -11.42 -3.31 -7.30
N ARG A 2 -12.29 -3.33 -6.29
CA ARG A 2 -13.42 -2.43 -6.08
C ARG A 2 -12.92 -1.07 -5.58
N LEU A 3 -13.14 -0.04 -6.39
CA LEU A 3 -12.65 1.30 -6.13
C LEU A 3 -13.72 2.13 -5.40
N LYS A 4 -13.32 2.81 -4.33
CA LYS A 4 -14.13 3.89 -3.72
C LYS A 4 -13.88 5.25 -4.36
N ASP A 5 -12.75 5.40 -5.08
CA ASP A 5 -12.41 6.60 -5.85
C ASP A 5 -11.76 6.22 -7.20
N GLU A 6 -12.58 6.06 -8.23
CA GLU A 6 -12.13 5.76 -9.60
C GLU A 6 -11.30 6.89 -10.21
N ALA A 7 -11.64 8.15 -9.91
CA ALA A 7 -10.93 9.31 -10.44
C ALA A 7 -9.53 9.44 -9.83
N GLY A 8 -9.41 9.21 -8.52
CA GLY A 8 -8.14 9.14 -7.80
C GLY A 8 -7.26 8.00 -8.31
N TRP A 9 -7.83 6.83 -8.59
CA TRP A 9 -7.09 5.73 -9.21
C TRP A 9 -6.59 6.11 -10.59
N LYS A 10 -7.46 6.64 -11.46
CA LYS A 10 -7.07 7.08 -12.81
C LYS A 10 -5.96 8.13 -12.76
N LYS A 11 -6.08 9.14 -11.89
CA LYS A 11 -5.04 10.16 -11.70
C LYS A 11 -3.71 9.54 -11.27
N SER A 12 -3.74 8.56 -10.37
CA SER A 12 -2.54 7.84 -9.93
C SER A 12 -1.88 7.10 -11.10
N VAL A 13 -2.66 6.39 -11.91
CA VAL A 13 -2.16 5.69 -13.11
C VAL A 13 -1.55 6.68 -14.11
N ASP A 14 -2.26 7.76 -14.43
CA ASP A 14 -1.84 8.75 -15.43
C ASP A 14 -0.55 9.50 -15.00
N ALA A 15 -0.32 9.63 -13.68
CA ALA A 15 0.88 10.28 -13.13
C ALA A 15 2.11 9.37 -13.10
N ASN A 16 1.94 8.05 -13.16
CA ASN A 16 3.00 7.06 -12.96
C ASN A 16 3.28 6.32 -14.28
N THR A 17 3.85 7.03 -15.26
CA THR A 17 4.07 6.53 -16.63
C THR A 17 5.49 6.01 -16.88
N ASP A 18 6.46 6.40 -16.05
CA ASP A 18 7.80 5.85 -16.11
C ASP A 18 7.84 4.42 -15.51
N PRO A 19 8.86 3.60 -15.83
CA PRO A 19 8.92 2.21 -15.34
C PRO A 19 8.89 2.07 -13.81
N TYR A 20 9.44 3.03 -13.07
CA TYR A 20 9.49 2.99 -11.61
C TYR A 20 8.09 3.25 -11.02
N GLY A 21 7.41 4.31 -11.46
CA GLY A 21 6.03 4.57 -11.07
C GLY A 21 5.07 3.48 -11.54
N ALA A 22 5.21 2.99 -12.77
CA ALA A 22 4.36 1.95 -13.34
C ALA A 22 4.45 0.62 -12.56
N ALA A 23 5.62 0.30 -12.01
CA ALA A 23 5.80 -0.84 -11.12
C ALA A 23 4.98 -0.69 -9.82
N VAL A 24 4.94 0.51 -9.22
CA VAL A 24 4.09 0.79 -8.04
C VAL A 24 2.62 0.55 -8.35
N ILE A 25 2.13 1.05 -9.48
CA ILE A 25 0.72 0.89 -9.90
C ILE A 25 0.38 -0.58 -10.15
N SER A 26 1.25 -1.30 -10.85
CA SER A 26 1.06 -2.72 -11.17
C SER A 26 1.02 -3.57 -9.89
N TYR A 27 1.96 -3.31 -8.99
CA TYR A 27 2.02 -3.94 -7.67
C TYR A 27 0.77 -3.67 -6.84
N ALA A 28 0.39 -2.39 -6.69
CA ALA A 28 -0.77 -1.98 -5.90
C ALA A 28 -2.06 -2.66 -6.39
N LYS A 29 -2.28 -2.64 -7.72
CA LYS A 29 -3.45 -3.27 -8.33
C LYS A 29 -3.46 -4.78 -8.06
N ARG A 30 -2.34 -5.46 -8.31
CA ARG A 30 -2.21 -6.90 -8.16
C ARG A 30 -2.45 -7.33 -6.71
N TRP A 31 -1.87 -6.60 -5.76
CA TRP A 31 -2.03 -6.86 -4.33
C TRP A 31 -3.50 -6.72 -3.89
N ALA A 32 -4.17 -5.62 -4.27
CA ALA A 32 -5.58 -5.41 -3.94
C ALA A 32 -6.50 -6.47 -4.58
N GLU A 33 -6.26 -6.84 -5.84
CA GLU A 33 -7.04 -7.87 -6.53
C GLU A 33 -6.91 -9.27 -5.90
N GLN A 34 -5.70 -9.65 -5.47
CA GLN A 34 -5.48 -10.92 -4.78
C GLN A 34 -6.15 -10.95 -3.40
N MET A 35 -6.05 -9.85 -2.65
CA MET A 35 -6.70 -9.74 -1.35
C MET A 35 -8.22 -9.77 -1.45
N GLU A 36 -8.82 -9.10 -2.44
CA GLU A 36 -10.29 -9.10 -2.58
C GLU A 36 -10.88 -10.49 -2.76
N ALA A 37 -10.22 -11.37 -3.51
CA ALA A 37 -10.68 -12.74 -3.67
C ALA A 37 -10.77 -13.50 -2.33
N ARG A 38 -9.84 -13.21 -1.40
CA ARG A 38 -9.79 -13.81 -0.06
C ARG A 38 -10.74 -13.11 0.92
N ILE A 39 -10.88 -11.79 0.82
CA ILE A 39 -11.83 -11.01 1.61
C ILE A 39 -13.27 -11.43 1.28
N ASP A 40 -13.58 -11.66 0.00
CA ASP A 40 -14.89 -12.17 -0.42
C ASP A 40 -15.15 -13.61 0.08
N ALA A 41 -14.09 -14.35 0.44
CA ALA A 41 -14.17 -15.65 1.12
C ALA A 41 -14.24 -15.56 2.66
N GLY A 42 -14.24 -14.34 3.21
CA GLY A 42 -14.42 -14.06 4.64
C GLY A 42 -13.13 -13.83 5.43
N GLU A 43 -11.97 -13.75 4.78
CA GLU A 43 -10.70 -13.44 5.45
C GLU A 43 -10.54 -11.94 5.71
N SER A 44 -9.82 -11.56 6.78
CA SER A 44 -9.56 -10.15 7.07
C SER A 44 -8.31 -9.64 6.35
N VAL A 45 -8.24 -8.32 6.10
CA VAL A 45 -7.04 -7.69 5.54
C VAL A 45 -5.80 -8.00 6.38
N ALA A 46 -5.92 -7.96 7.71
CA ALA A 46 -4.79 -8.15 8.61
C ALA A 46 -4.17 -9.55 8.52
N ASP A 47 -4.98 -10.58 8.23
CA ASP A 47 -4.52 -11.97 8.13
C ASP A 47 -3.74 -12.22 6.84
N ILE A 48 -4.11 -11.52 5.76
CA ILE A 48 -3.66 -11.87 4.40
C ILE A 48 -2.69 -10.85 3.79
N ALA A 49 -2.70 -9.59 4.26
CA ALA A 49 -2.01 -8.49 3.59
C ALA A 49 -0.51 -8.74 3.40
N LYS A 50 0.18 -9.29 4.41
CA LYS A 50 1.62 -9.58 4.34
C LYS A 50 1.97 -10.64 3.31
N GLU A 51 1.17 -11.70 3.23
CA GLU A 51 1.40 -12.82 2.31
C GLU A 51 1.12 -12.39 0.88
N GLU A 52 -0.03 -11.76 0.63
CA GLU A 52 -0.42 -11.30 -0.69
C GLU A 52 0.49 -10.16 -1.19
N SER A 53 1.01 -9.33 -0.28
CA SER A 53 2.02 -8.30 -0.60
C SER A 53 3.26 -8.91 -1.25
N ARG A 54 3.74 -10.05 -0.71
CA ARG A 54 4.91 -10.74 -1.25
C ARG A 54 4.63 -11.43 -2.57
N LYS A 55 3.43 -12.03 -2.73
CA LYS A 55 3.01 -12.65 -3.99
C LYS A 55 2.79 -11.62 -5.10
N ALA A 56 2.38 -10.41 -4.73
CA ALA A 56 2.16 -9.33 -5.66
C ALA A 56 3.47 -8.70 -6.17
N ASP A 57 4.61 -8.90 -5.48
CA ASP A 57 5.90 -8.35 -5.88
C ASP A 57 6.55 -9.18 -6.99
N VAL A 58 6.32 -8.77 -8.24
CA VAL A 58 6.95 -9.38 -9.43
C VAL A 58 8.09 -8.49 -9.97
N GLU A 59 8.08 -7.21 -9.60
CA GLU A 59 8.94 -6.17 -10.14
C GLU A 59 10.14 -5.84 -9.22
N GLY A 60 10.21 -6.40 -8.01
CA GLY A 60 11.27 -6.12 -7.04
C GLY A 60 11.04 -4.79 -6.32
N ILE A 61 9.87 -4.62 -5.72
CA ILE A 61 9.40 -3.37 -5.11
C ILE A 61 10.29 -2.98 -3.92
N THR A 62 10.81 -1.75 -3.95
CA THR A 62 11.58 -1.19 -2.83
C THR A 62 10.68 -0.76 -1.68
N GLY A 63 11.24 -0.54 -0.49
CA GLY A 63 10.48 -0.04 0.66
C GLY A 63 9.75 1.28 0.37
N PHE A 64 10.36 2.18 -0.40
CA PHE A 64 9.73 3.44 -0.78
C PHE A 64 8.49 3.22 -1.66
N MET A 65 8.67 2.40 -2.72
CA MET A 65 7.60 2.03 -3.66
C MET A 65 6.44 1.32 -2.95
N TYR A 66 6.74 0.44 -2.00
CA TYR A 66 5.75 -0.23 -1.16
C TYR A 66 4.91 0.80 -0.38
N GLY A 67 5.55 1.78 0.27
CA GLY A 67 4.82 2.86 0.95
C GLY A 67 3.99 3.72 -0.01
N CYS A 68 4.45 3.98 -1.23
CA CYS A 68 3.65 4.63 -2.27
C CYS A 68 2.41 3.81 -2.63
N ALA A 69 2.54 2.49 -2.79
CA ALA A 69 1.44 1.60 -3.08
C ALA A 69 0.38 1.61 -1.97
N VAL A 70 0.80 1.51 -0.69
CA VAL A 70 -0.11 1.62 0.46
C VAL A 70 -0.84 2.96 0.47
N SER A 71 -0.12 4.06 0.20
CA SER A 71 -0.71 5.40 0.16
C SER A 71 -1.73 5.58 -0.97
N ILE A 72 -1.48 5.00 -2.14
CA ILE A 72 -2.44 5.03 -3.26
C ILE A 72 -3.68 4.20 -2.88
N LEU A 73 -3.48 2.96 -2.41
CA LEU A 73 -4.57 2.06 -2.07
C LEU A 73 -5.45 2.61 -0.94
N SER A 74 -4.87 3.26 0.07
CA SER A 74 -5.64 3.83 1.19
C SER A 74 -6.67 4.86 0.75
N GLN A 75 -6.38 5.59 -0.32
CA GLN A 75 -7.24 6.63 -0.88
C GLN A 75 -8.31 6.06 -1.82
N VAL A 76 -7.98 5.04 -2.62
CA VAL A 76 -8.79 4.66 -3.79
C VAL A 76 -9.51 3.31 -3.65
N TRP A 77 -9.02 2.41 -2.79
CA TRP A 77 -9.55 1.07 -2.61
C TRP A 77 -10.55 1.02 -1.45
N GLU A 78 -11.64 0.25 -1.60
CA GLU A 78 -12.67 0.08 -0.56
C GLU A 78 -12.07 -0.36 0.79
N HIS A 79 -11.17 -1.35 0.76
CA HIS A 79 -10.48 -1.88 1.95
C HIS A 79 -9.16 -1.15 2.25
N GLY A 80 -8.89 -0.05 1.56
CA GLY A 80 -7.61 0.66 1.64
C GLY A 80 -7.32 1.25 3.02
N GLU A 81 -8.35 1.63 3.77
CA GLU A 81 -8.15 2.17 5.12
C GLU A 81 -7.72 1.08 6.10
N ASP A 82 -8.32 -0.12 6.02
CA ASP A 82 -7.90 -1.27 6.81
C ASP A 82 -6.47 -1.67 6.48
N LEU A 83 -6.11 -1.63 5.19
CA LEU A 83 -4.74 -1.87 4.73
C LEU A 83 -3.76 -0.85 5.31
N ARG A 84 -4.09 0.45 5.28
CA ARG A 84 -3.26 1.51 5.84
C ARG A 84 -3.01 1.29 7.33
N ARG A 85 -4.07 0.98 8.09
CA ARG A 85 -4.00 0.77 9.53
C ARG A 85 -3.18 -0.46 9.88
N TRP A 86 -3.40 -1.57 9.18
CA TRP A 86 -2.57 -2.77 9.29
C TRP A 86 -1.10 -2.47 8.99
N ASN A 87 -0.81 -1.81 7.87
CA ASN A 87 0.56 -1.49 7.45
C ASN A 87 1.30 -0.69 8.53
N ASN A 88 0.65 0.35 9.06
CA ASN A 88 1.23 1.19 10.09
C ASN A 88 1.57 0.39 11.35
N LEU A 89 0.71 -0.55 11.75
CA LEU A 89 0.96 -1.40 12.92
C LEU A 89 1.98 -2.52 12.64
N ASP A 90 2.06 -3.06 11.42
CA ASP A 90 3.06 -4.10 11.06
C ASP A 90 4.49 -3.51 10.97
N LEU A 91 4.61 -2.22 10.60
CA LEU A 91 5.89 -1.54 10.46
C LEU A 91 6.39 -0.82 11.72
N GLN A 92 5.53 -0.61 12.73
CA GLN A 92 5.93 0.15 13.91
C GLN A 92 6.99 -0.57 14.73
N LEU A 93 7.85 0.22 15.38
CA LEU A 93 8.81 -0.27 16.38
C LEU A 93 8.41 0.20 17.79
N GLY A 94 7.81 1.38 17.89
CA GLY A 94 7.16 1.90 19.09
C GLY A 94 5.69 2.20 18.81
N ASP A 95 5.31 3.47 18.93
CA ASP A 95 3.94 3.97 18.78
C ASP A 95 3.71 4.77 17.47
N GLU A 96 4.69 4.77 16.57
CA GLU A 96 4.63 5.57 15.33
C GLU A 96 3.47 5.12 14.42
N GLY A 97 3.15 3.83 14.44
CA GLY A 97 2.03 3.27 13.68
C GLY A 97 0.68 3.74 14.21
N GLU A 98 0.54 3.77 15.53
CA GLU A 98 -0.65 4.31 16.22
C GLU A 98 -0.85 5.79 15.92
N LYS A 99 0.21 6.61 16.03
CA LYS A 99 0.18 8.05 15.69
C LYS A 99 -0.12 8.30 14.21
N ALA A 100 0.42 7.48 13.32
CA ALA A 100 0.10 7.53 11.90
C ALA A 100 -1.37 7.17 11.65
N ASN A 101 -1.93 6.23 12.41
CA ASN A 101 -3.35 5.88 12.31
C ASN A 101 -4.27 7.03 12.73
N GLU A 102 -3.94 7.74 13.80
CA GLU A 102 -4.68 8.92 14.27
C GLU A 102 -4.66 10.08 13.26
N SER A 103 -3.52 10.30 12.60
CA SER A 103 -3.32 11.42 11.68
C SER A 103 -3.70 11.11 10.21
N GLY A 104 -4.05 9.88 9.88
CA GLY A 104 -4.28 9.45 8.50
C GLY A 104 -2.99 9.20 7.69
N GLY A 105 -1.82 9.22 8.34
CA GLY A 105 -0.52 8.99 7.71
C GLY A 105 -0.25 7.55 7.28
N VAL A 106 0.79 7.36 6.47
CA VAL A 106 1.27 6.05 6.02
C VAL A 106 2.74 5.92 6.42
N LEU A 107 3.08 4.94 7.24
CA LEU A 107 4.47 4.59 7.50
C LEU A 107 5.11 3.96 6.26
N ASN A 108 6.30 4.44 5.93
CA ASN A 108 7.09 3.94 4.82
C ASN A 108 8.35 3.23 5.37
N PRO A 109 8.62 1.96 5.00
CA PRO A 109 9.76 1.21 5.52
C PRO A 109 11.11 1.61 4.89
N ALA A 110 11.15 2.60 3.99
CA ALA A 110 12.38 3.07 3.39
C ALA A 110 13.35 3.65 4.43
N ILE A 111 14.61 3.20 4.39
CA ILE A 111 15.69 3.79 5.19
C ILE A 111 16.25 4.98 4.42
N LEU A 112 16.14 6.17 5.00
CA LEU A 112 16.71 7.39 4.45
C LEU A 112 18.08 7.65 5.08
N SER A 113 19.13 7.70 4.26
CA SER A 113 20.43 8.22 4.68
C SER A 113 20.53 9.69 4.31
N ILE A 114 20.44 10.57 5.31
CA ILE A 114 20.60 12.01 5.11
C ILE A 114 22.08 12.33 5.34
N GLY A 115 22.81 12.58 4.26
CA GLY A 115 24.16 13.11 4.35
C GLY A 115 24.11 14.54 4.87
N SER A 116 24.79 14.83 5.99
CA SER A 116 25.05 16.21 6.40
C SER A 116 25.84 16.90 5.29
N LYS A 117 25.31 18.02 4.78
CA LYS A 117 26.08 18.92 3.90
C LYS A 117 27.16 19.64 4.68
#